data_AF-A0A7V7BFW2-F1
#
_entry.id   AF-A0A7V7BFW2-F1
#
_cell.length_a   1.000
_cell.length_b   1.000
_cell.length_c   1.000
_cell.angle_alpha   90.00
_cell.angle_beta   90.00
_cell.angle_gamma   90.00
#
_symmetry.space_group_name_H-M   'P 1'
#
loop_
_entity.id
_entity.type
_entity.pdbx_description
1 polymer ?
#
loop_
_entity_poly.entity_id
_entity_poly.type
_entity_poly.pdbx_seq_one_letter_code
_entity_poly.pdbx_strand_id
1 'polypeptide(L)'
;MKKIAALLLIFAFILLPLSGAFAAPKVKLGNEVLLEKYRHLIEGKRIGLVTNHTGVDSQGRSFIDILSSDPSLNLVALYAPEHGLDGTAKAGEYVASYTHPTLGIPVYSLYGSTRMPTEAMLKDVDVLLFDIQDIGARTYTYMSTLNYVMQAAAKYHKPVIVLDRPNPLGGLTVDGPMMEDRFISFVGVDNLPMAHGMTAGELALFFNRKIGADLTVIPMKGWTRDMVWQDTGLPWVGTSPNIPDLDSCFGYM
;
A
#
# COMPACT_ATOMS: atom_id res chain seq x y z
N MET A 1 45.04 -9.05 66.81
CA MET A 1 45.32 -7.78 66.11
C MET A 1 45.47 -8.04 64.62
N LYS A 2 44.50 -7.61 63.81
CA LYS A 2 44.61 -7.04 62.45
C LYS A 2 43.27 -7.23 61.74
N LYS A 3 42.65 -6.08 61.47
CA LYS A 3 41.37 -5.87 60.81
C LYS A 3 41.49 -6.28 59.35
N ILE A 4 40.56 -7.07 58.82
CA ILE A 4 40.36 -7.17 57.37
C ILE A 4 39.04 -6.48 57.09
N ALA A 5 39.18 -5.29 56.51
CA ALA A 5 38.11 -4.38 56.16
C ALA A 5 37.35 -4.89 54.95
N ALA A 6 36.05 -4.59 54.95
CA ALA A 6 35.11 -4.84 53.89
C ALA A 6 35.55 -4.23 52.55
N LEU A 7 35.32 -4.97 51.46
CA LEU A 7 35.21 -4.39 50.12
C LEU A 7 33.98 -5.00 49.43
N LEU A 8 32.82 -4.45 49.75
CA LEU A 8 31.58 -4.64 48.98
C LEU A 8 31.72 -3.78 47.72
N LEU A 9 32.08 -4.42 46.60
CA LEU A 9 31.98 -3.82 45.27
C LEU A 9 30.49 -3.78 44.90
N ILE A 10 29.85 -2.64 45.16
CA ILE A 10 28.52 -2.32 44.63
C ILE A 10 28.70 -2.01 43.15
N PHE A 11 28.41 -2.99 42.29
CA PHE A 11 28.20 -2.76 40.86
C PHE A 11 26.85 -2.05 40.72
N ALA A 12 26.87 -0.71 40.69
CA ALA A 12 25.70 0.06 40.28
C ALA A 12 25.53 -0.12 38.76
N PHE A 13 24.73 -1.11 38.37
CA PHE A 13 24.15 -1.15 37.02
C PHE A 13 23.24 0.07 36.90
N ILE A 14 23.76 1.13 36.29
CA ILE A 14 22.92 2.21 35.76
C ILE A 14 22.11 1.57 34.63
N LEU A 15 20.88 1.16 34.95
CA LEU A 15 19.83 0.91 33.98
C LEU A 15 19.54 2.25 33.29
N LEU A 16 20.35 2.59 32.28
CA LEU A 16 19.95 3.54 31.27
C LEU A 16 18.69 2.95 30.63
N PRO A 17 17.54 3.65 30.67
CA PRO A 17 16.43 3.23 29.85
C PRO A 17 16.92 3.33 28.41
N LEU A 18 17.05 2.20 27.73
CA LEU A 18 17.02 2.13 26.27
C LEU A 18 15.61 2.53 25.83
N SER A 19 15.24 3.78 26.07
CA SER A 19 14.24 4.44 25.26
C SER A 19 14.90 4.66 23.92
N GLY A 20 14.90 3.63 23.07
CA GLY A 20 14.97 3.84 21.64
C GLY A 20 13.79 4.71 21.28
N ALA A 21 14.00 6.03 21.25
CA ALA A 21 13.03 6.94 20.70
C ALA A 21 12.89 6.51 19.23
N PHE A 22 11.83 5.78 18.91
CA PHE A 22 11.43 5.63 17.52
C PHE A 22 11.30 7.04 16.98
N ALA A 23 12.20 7.42 16.08
CA ALA A 23 12.13 8.71 15.42
C ALA A 23 10.76 8.79 14.76
N ALA A 24 10.04 9.88 14.99
CA ALA A 24 8.73 10.08 14.38
C ALA A 24 8.85 9.88 12.85
N PRO A 25 7.85 9.27 12.19
CA PRO A 25 7.87 9.09 10.75
C PRO A 25 8.19 10.40 10.05
N LYS A 26 9.18 10.38 9.15
CA LYS A 26 9.57 11.56 8.36
C LYS A 26 8.66 11.76 7.16
N VAL A 27 7.93 10.71 6.78
CA VAL A 27 7.01 10.68 5.65
C VAL A 27 5.58 10.57 6.17
N LYS A 28 4.70 11.41 5.63
CA LYS A 28 3.25 11.28 5.77
C LYS A 28 2.67 10.65 4.51
N LEU A 29 1.92 9.57 4.69
CA LEU A 29 1.38 8.75 3.60
C LEU A 29 0.24 9.45 2.87
N GLY A 30 -0.04 9.03 1.63
CA GLY A 30 -1.12 9.61 0.81
C GLY A 30 -2.50 9.52 1.48
N ASN A 31 -2.76 8.47 2.26
CA ASN A 31 -4.02 8.30 2.99
C ASN A 31 -4.19 9.31 4.14
N GLU A 32 -3.11 9.65 4.84
CA GLU A 32 -3.11 10.73 5.84
C GLU A 32 -3.21 12.11 5.19
N VAL A 33 -2.51 12.34 4.07
CA VAL A 33 -2.59 13.61 3.32
C VAL A 33 -3.99 13.82 2.76
N LEU A 34 -4.67 12.75 2.30
CA LEU A 34 -6.06 12.80 1.84
C LEU A 34 -6.96 13.36 2.94
N LEU A 35 -6.93 12.76 4.14
CA LEU A 35 -7.79 13.16 5.25
C LEU A 35 -7.47 14.56 5.77
N GLU A 36 -6.20 14.97 5.75
CA GLU A 36 -5.78 16.29 6.24
C GLU A 36 -6.14 17.42 5.26
N LYS A 37 -5.97 17.21 3.95
CA LYS A 37 -5.98 18.31 2.97
C LYS A 37 -6.98 18.16 1.83
N TYR A 38 -7.29 16.92 1.47
CA TYR A 38 -8.08 16.62 0.27
C TYR A 38 -9.36 15.86 0.59
N ARG A 39 -9.84 15.96 1.83
CA ARG A 39 -11.03 15.26 2.32
C ARG A 39 -12.28 15.56 1.49
N HIS A 40 -12.39 16.79 0.99
CA HIS A 40 -13.44 17.23 0.07
C HIS A 40 -13.56 16.39 -1.22
N LEU A 41 -12.52 15.65 -1.61
CA LEU A 41 -12.57 14.74 -2.77
C LEU A 41 -13.41 13.48 -2.52
N ILE A 42 -13.66 13.12 -1.26
CA ILE A 42 -14.38 11.90 -0.87
C ILE A 42 -15.66 12.17 -0.05
N GLU A 43 -15.82 13.38 0.48
CA GLU A 43 -17.03 13.78 1.22
C GLU A 43 -18.29 13.68 0.36
N GLY A 44 -19.35 13.08 0.93
CA GLY A 44 -20.63 12.90 0.27
C GLY A 44 -20.63 11.89 -0.90
N LYS A 45 -19.52 11.17 -1.12
CA LYS A 45 -19.38 10.16 -2.17
C LYS A 45 -19.47 8.75 -1.60
N ARG A 46 -19.97 7.81 -2.39
CA ARG A 46 -19.87 6.37 -2.11
C ARG A 46 -18.47 5.89 -2.48
N ILE A 47 -17.68 5.53 -1.48
CA ILE A 47 -16.27 5.20 -1.60
C ILE A 47 -16.12 3.70 -1.84
N GLY A 48 -15.44 3.33 -2.92
CA GLY A 48 -14.88 2.00 -3.12
C GLY A 48 -13.40 2.02 -2.80
N LEU A 49 -12.92 1.11 -1.94
CA LEU A 49 -11.50 1.07 -1.54
C LEU A 49 -10.81 -0.20 -2.05
N VAL A 50 -9.81 -0.02 -2.92
CA VAL A 50 -8.87 -1.06 -3.33
C VAL A 50 -7.72 -1.09 -2.32
N THR A 51 -7.67 -2.14 -1.50
CA THR A 51 -6.73 -2.23 -0.37
C THR A 51 -6.45 -3.69 0.02
N ASN A 52 -5.47 -3.88 0.87
CA ASN A 52 -5.28 -5.07 1.70
C ASN A 52 -4.81 -4.64 3.11
N HIS A 53 -4.25 -5.56 3.89
CA HIS A 53 -3.74 -5.34 5.25
C HIS A 53 -2.57 -4.36 5.33
N THR A 54 -1.92 -4.03 4.21
CA THR A 54 -0.87 -2.99 4.15
C THR A 54 -1.43 -1.57 4.07
N GLY A 55 -2.73 -1.42 3.80
CA GLY A 55 -3.48 -0.17 3.78
C GLY A 55 -3.66 0.40 5.19
N VAL A 56 -2.55 0.79 5.83
CA VAL A 56 -2.51 1.39 7.16
C VAL A 56 -1.92 2.80 7.12
N ASP A 57 -2.22 3.63 8.11
CA ASP A 57 -1.54 4.92 8.31
C ASP A 57 -0.16 4.75 8.98
N SER A 58 0.54 5.86 9.23
CA SER A 58 1.87 5.84 9.87
C SER A 58 1.87 5.26 11.29
N GLN A 59 0.69 5.08 11.90
CA GLN A 59 0.50 4.52 13.25
C GLN A 59 0.05 3.05 13.20
N GLY A 60 -0.04 2.46 12.01
CA GLY A 60 -0.48 1.08 11.81
C GLY A 60 -2.00 0.90 11.91
N ARG A 61 -2.80 1.98 11.88
CA ARG A 61 -4.26 1.88 11.89
C ARG A 61 -4.76 1.57 10.49
N SER A 62 -5.63 0.56 10.37
CA SER A 62 -6.29 0.18 9.12
C SER A 62 -7.05 1.35 8.51
N PHE A 63 -6.83 1.61 7.23
CA PHE A 63 -7.55 2.65 6.50
C PHE A 63 -9.02 2.28 6.28
N ILE A 64 -9.35 0.99 6.25
CA ILE A 64 -10.74 0.50 6.29
C ILE A 64 -11.43 0.97 7.57
N ASP A 65 -10.77 0.81 8.72
CA ASP A 65 -11.33 1.21 10.02
C ASP A 65 -11.42 2.74 10.13
N ILE A 66 -10.41 3.46 9.62
CA ILE A 66 -10.42 4.93 9.60
C ILE A 66 -11.61 5.45 8.77
N LEU A 67 -11.83 4.92 7.56
CA LEU A 67 -12.94 5.37 6.71
C LEU A 67 -14.31 4.97 7.27
N SER A 68 -14.44 3.76 7.79
CA SER A 68 -15.74 3.23 8.28
C SER A 68 -16.16 3.77 9.64
N SER A 69 -15.21 4.23 10.47
CA SER A 69 -15.51 4.85 11.77
C SER A 69 -15.89 6.33 11.66
N ASP A 70 -15.68 6.97 10.51
CA ASP A 70 -16.07 8.35 10.27
C ASP A 70 -17.49 8.41 9.66
N PRO A 71 -18.52 8.86 10.43
CA PRO A 71 -19.91 8.83 9.99
C PRO A 71 -20.23 9.80 8.84
N SER A 72 -19.30 10.69 8.49
CA SER A 72 -19.46 11.61 7.38
C SER A 72 -18.82 11.12 6.08
N LEU A 73 -18.17 9.95 6.12
CA LEU A 73 -17.69 9.21 4.96
C LEU A 73 -18.60 8.00 4.72
N ASN A 74 -18.63 7.52 3.47
CA ASN A 74 -19.52 6.43 3.08
C ASN A 74 -18.75 5.35 2.33
N LEU A 75 -18.08 4.46 3.08
CA LEU A 75 -17.40 3.29 2.53
C LEU A 75 -18.43 2.21 2.16
N VAL A 76 -18.57 1.90 0.87
CA VAL A 76 -19.63 1.01 0.37
C VAL A 76 -19.11 -0.30 -0.23
N ALA A 77 -17.83 -0.38 -0.57
CA ALA A 77 -17.24 -1.58 -1.16
C ALA A 77 -15.74 -1.65 -0.92
N LEU A 78 -15.23 -2.88 -0.77
CA LEU A 78 -13.81 -3.20 -0.73
C LEU A 78 -13.42 -4.04 -1.94
N TYR A 79 -12.20 -3.84 -2.43
CA TYR A 79 -11.65 -4.60 -3.55
C TYR A 79 -10.27 -5.12 -3.15
N ALA A 80 -10.16 -6.43 -2.96
CA ALA A 80 -8.95 -7.08 -2.49
C ALA A 80 -8.13 -7.63 -3.67
N PRO A 81 -6.80 -7.40 -3.72
CA PRO A 81 -5.92 -7.92 -4.76
C PRO A 81 -5.60 -9.41 -4.54
N GLU A 82 -4.50 -9.89 -5.15
CA GLU A 82 -3.85 -11.15 -4.75
C GLU A 82 -3.58 -11.18 -3.23
N HIS A 83 -3.62 -12.36 -2.62
CA HIS A 83 -3.52 -12.59 -1.17
C HIS A 83 -4.74 -12.16 -0.32
N GLY A 84 -5.73 -11.49 -0.92
CA GLY A 84 -6.95 -11.09 -0.23
C GLY A 84 -6.78 -9.85 0.64
N LEU A 85 -7.78 -9.58 1.49
CA LEU A 85 -7.84 -8.37 2.31
C LEU A 85 -6.89 -8.45 3.51
N ASP A 86 -6.64 -9.64 4.03
CA ASP A 86 -5.81 -9.93 5.19
C ASP A 86 -4.36 -10.33 4.84
N GLY A 87 -4.09 -10.59 3.55
CA GLY A 87 -2.77 -10.94 3.05
C GLY A 87 -2.32 -12.37 3.38
N THR A 88 -3.23 -13.25 3.80
CA THR A 88 -2.87 -14.58 4.31
C THR A 88 -2.90 -15.68 3.24
N ALA A 89 -3.65 -15.48 2.15
CA ALA A 89 -3.75 -16.46 1.07
C ALA A 89 -2.42 -16.60 0.33
N LYS A 90 -2.08 -17.82 -0.11
CA LYS A 90 -0.80 -18.09 -0.80
C LYS A 90 -0.77 -17.46 -2.19
N ALA A 91 0.44 -17.30 -2.74
CA ALA A 91 0.60 -16.87 -4.13
C ALA A 91 -0.14 -17.83 -5.08
N GLY A 92 -0.95 -17.28 -5.99
CA GLY A 92 -1.81 -18.07 -6.87
C GLY A 92 -3.10 -18.63 -6.25
N GLU A 93 -3.31 -18.48 -4.93
CA GLU A 93 -4.52 -18.93 -4.26
C GLU A 93 -5.68 -17.97 -4.52
N TYR A 94 -6.85 -18.52 -4.87
CA TYR A 94 -8.05 -17.72 -5.12
C TYR A 94 -8.84 -17.51 -3.83
N VAL A 95 -9.06 -16.24 -3.48
CA VAL A 95 -10.01 -15.82 -2.44
C VAL A 95 -11.30 -15.38 -3.12
N ALA A 96 -12.43 -15.96 -2.74
CA ALA A 96 -13.74 -15.60 -3.31
C ALA A 96 -14.22 -14.24 -2.77
N SER A 97 -15.12 -13.59 -3.51
CA SER A 97 -15.83 -12.40 -3.00
C SER A 97 -16.78 -12.78 -1.87
N TYR A 98 -16.95 -11.89 -0.90
CA TYR A 98 -17.77 -12.14 0.31
C TYR A 98 -18.37 -10.83 0.85
N THR A 99 -19.23 -10.93 1.85
CA THR A 99 -19.73 -9.76 2.59
C THR A 99 -18.86 -9.56 3.82
N HIS A 100 -18.32 -8.36 4.02
CA HIS A 100 -17.47 -8.05 5.15
C HIS A 100 -18.25 -8.31 6.46
N PRO A 101 -17.73 -9.13 7.39
CA PRO A 101 -18.50 -9.64 8.53
C PRO A 101 -18.98 -8.54 9.48
N THR A 102 -18.16 -7.51 9.70
CA THR A 102 -18.49 -6.39 10.59
C THR A 102 -19.23 -5.25 9.88
N LEU A 103 -18.75 -4.84 8.70
CA LEU A 103 -19.25 -3.67 7.98
C LEU A 103 -20.50 -3.96 7.14
N GLY A 104 -20.77 -5.22 6.79
CA GLY A 104 -21.91 -5.59 5.95
C GLY A 104 -21.81 -5.15 4.47
N ILE A 105 -20.66 -4.62 4.05
CA ILE A 105 -20.39 -4.19 2.67
C ILE A 105 -19.73 -5.31 1.84
N PRO A 106 -19.88 -5.33 0.50
CA PRO A 106 -19.20 -6.28 -0.34
C PRO A 106 -17.68 -6.14 -0.31
N VAL A 107 -16.99 -7.27 -0.30
CA VAL A 107 -15.56 -7.41 -0.57
C VAL A 107 -15.41 -8.20 -1.87
N TYR A 108 -14.96 -7.51 -2.92
CA TYR A 108 -14.73 -8.10 -4.23
C TYR A 108 -13.29 -8.57 -4.37
N SER A 109 -13.11 -9.80 -4.85
CA SER A 109 -11.80 -10.33 -5.21
C SER A 109 -11.40 -9.83 -6.59
N LEU A 110 -10.24 -9.18 -6.68
CA LEU A 110 -9.59 -8.76 -7.93
C LEU A 110 -8.47 -9.73 -8.34
N TYR A 111 -8.69 -11.02 -8.11
CA TYR A 111 -7.75 -12.08 -8.48
C TYR A 111 -8.45 -13.26 -9.18
N GLY A 112 -7.67 -14.16 -9.80
CA GLY A 112 -8.19 -15.31 -10.53
C GLY A 112 -9.00 -14.91 -11.76
N SER A 113 -10.29 -15.30 -11.80
CA SER A 113 -11.17 -15.07 -12.95
C SER A 113 -11.57 -13.59 -13.14
N THR A 114 -11.46 -12.78 -12.09
CA THR A 114 -11.84 -11.36 -12.13
C THR A 114 -10.69 -10.51 -11.60
N ARG A 115 -9.81 -10.03 -12.49
CA ARG A 115 -8.70 -9.13 -12.12
C ARG A 115 -9.00 -7.66 -12.36
N MET A 116 -10.00 -7.39 -13.20
CA MET A 116 -10.49 -6.06 -13.53
C MET A 116 -11.91 -5.92 -12.96
N PRO A 117 -12.21 -4.86 -12.18
CA PRO A 117 -13.56 -4.64 -11.68
C PRO A 117 -14.60 -4.63 -12.81
N THR A 118 -15.73 -5.30 -12.57
CA THR A 118 -16.86 -5.29 -13.51
C THR A 118 -17.75 -4.08 -13.26
N GLU A 119 -18.58 -3.70 -14.24
CA GLU A 119 -19.59 -2.64 -14.08
C GLU A 119 -20.48 -2.88 -12.85
N ALA A 120 -20.92 -4.13 -12.65
CA ALA A 120 -21.77 -4.51 -11.53
C ALA A 120 -21.07 -4.30 -10.17
N MET A 121 -19.75 -4.50 -10.11
CA MET A 121 -18.96 -4.24 -8.90
C MET A 121 -18.78 -2.74 -8.63
N LEU A 122 -18.90 -1.88 -9.64
CA LEU A 122 -18.71 -0.42 -9.54
C LEU A 122 -20.02 0.37 -9.53
N LYS A 123 -21.17 -0.28 -9.67
CA LYS A 123 -22.48 0.38 -9.82
C LYS A 123 -22.79 1.32 -8.65
N ASP A 124 -22.38 0.94 -7.44
CA ASP A 124 -22.67 1.66 -6.21
C ASP A 124 -21.51 2.56 -5.73
N VAL A 125 -20.45 2.69 -6.53
CA VAL A 125 -19.26 3.49 -6.19
C VAL A 125 -19.24 4.78 -7.00
N ASP A 126 -18.96 5.90 -6.33
CA ASP A 126 -18.79 7.21 -6.95
C ASP A 126 -17.32 7.60 -7.10
N VAL A 127 -16.43 7.04 -6.26
CA VAL A 127 -14.98 7.25 -6.34
C VAL A 127 -14.24 6.00 -5.86
N LEU A 128 -13.19 5.61 -6.58
CA LEU A 128 -12.29 4.53 -6.19
C LEU A 128 -11.06 5.11 -5.51
N LEU A 129 -10.74 4.62 -4.32
CA LEU A 129 -9.45 4.85 -3.66
C LEU A 129 -8.54 3.63 -3.88
N PHE A 130 -7.27 3.86 -4.14
CA PHE A 130 -6.25 2.81 -4.15
C PHE A 130 -5.22 3.08 -3.05
N ASP A 131 -5.10 2.16 -2.09
CA ASP A 131 -4.20 2.27 -0.94
C ASP A 131 -3.53 0.91 -0.62
N ILE A 132 -2.43 0.59 -1.31
CA ILE A 132 -1.70 -0.68 -1.14
C ILE A 132 -0.20 -0.42 -1.18
N GLN A 133 0.54 -1.00 -0.24
CA GLN A 133 2.01 -1.00 -0.25
C GLN A 133 2.54 -2.03 -1.25
N ASP A 134 3.32 -1.56 -2.22
CA ASP A 134 4.06 -2.38 -3.20
C ASP A 134 5.53 -2.56 -2.75
N ILE A 135 6.31 -3.33 -3.52
CA ILE A 135 7.73 -3.63 -3.23
C ILE A 135 8.71 -3.00 -4.23
N GLY A 136 8.24 -2.28 -5.26
CA GLY A 136 9.08 -1.64 -6.26
C GLY A 136 9.51 -2.56 -7.42
N ALA A 137 8.81 -3.69 -7.58
CA ALA A 137 9.13 -4.70 -8.57
C ALA A 137 7.98 -4.89 -9.57
N ARG A 138 8.30 -4.88 -10.87
CA ARG A 138 7.30 -5.01 -11.95
C ARG A 138 6.43 -6.28 -11.84
N THR A 139 6.99 -7.37 -11.34
CA THR A 139 6.32 -8.67 -11.24
C THR A 139 5.43 -8.79 -10.01
N TYR A 140 5.44 -7.80 -9.10
CA TYR A 140 4.55 -7.75 -7.96
C TYR A 140 3.18 -7.19 -8.39
N THR A 141 2.13 -8.01 -8.26
CA THR A 141 0.87 -7.85 -9.00
C THR A 141 -0.07 -6.77 -8.44
N TYR A 142 0.29 -6.09 -7.36
CA TYR A 142 -0.49 -4.99 -6.82
C TYR A 142 -0.54 -3.80 -7.79
N MET A 143 0.57 -3.49 -8.45
CA MET A 143 0.58 -2.44 -9.48
C MET A 143 -0.15 -2.87 -10.77
N SER A 144 -0.19 -4.18 -11.06
CA SER A 144 -1.07 -4.72 -12.11
C SER A 144 -2.55 -4.56 -11.76
N THR A 145 -2.90 -4.76 -10.49
CA THR A 145 -4.25 -4.50 -9.98
C THR A 145 -4.62 -3.03 -10.14
N LEU A 146 -3.73 -2.10 -9.78
CA LEU A 146 -3.92 -0.66 -10.01
C LEU A 146 -4.21 -0.37 -11.48
N ASN A 147 -3.39 -0.89 -12.39
CA ASN A 147 -3.57 -0.70 -13.82
C ASN A 147 -4.96 -1.18 -14.30
N TYR A 148 -5.40 -2.36 -13.87
CA TYR A 148 -6.70 -2.92 -14.26
C TYR A 148 -7.87 -2.16 -13.63
N VAL A 149 -7.74 -1.72 -12.37
CA VAL A 149 -8.71 -0.84 -11.72
C VAL A 149 -8.86 0.46 -12.52
N MET A 150 -7.75 1.07 -12.94
CA MET A 150 -7.77 2.30 -13.74
C MET A 150 -8.42 2.08 -15.12
N GLN A 151 -8.16 0.95 -15.79
CA GLN A 151 -8.84 0.60 -17.04
C GLN A 151 -10.35 0.47 -16.86
N ALA A 152 -10.80 -0.24 -15.82
CA ALA A 152 -12.22 -0.36 -15.49
C ALA A 152 -12.83 1.02 -15.18
N ALA A 153 -12.13 1.83 -14.41
CA ALA A 153 -12.59 3.15 -14.00
C ALA A 153 -12.72 4.10 -15.20
N ALA A 154 -11.77 4.09 -16.14
CA ALA A 154 -11.88 4.82 -17.39
C ALA A 154 -13.10 4.36 -18.22
N LYS A 155 -13.29 3.03 -18.33
CA LYS A 155 -14.39 2.43 -19.08
C LYS A 155 -15.77 2.75 -18.49
N TYR A 156 -15.88 2.79 -17.16
CA TYR A 156 -17.15 2.96 -16.44
C TYR A 156 -17.29 4.35 -15.81
N HIS A 157 -16.47 5.32 -16.24
CA HIS A 157 -16.49 6.72 -15.83
C HIS A 157 -16.46 6.91 -14.30
N LYS A 158 -15.57 6.18 -13.62
CA LYS A 158 -15.32 6.31 -12.19
C LYS A 158 -14.02 7.10 -11.96
N PRO A 159 -14.05 8.19 -11.18
CA PRO A 159 -12.83 8.82 -10.70
C PRO A 159 -12.00 7.84 -9.84
N VAL A 160 -10.68 7.87 -10.02
CA VAL A 160 -9.71 7.09 -9.25
C VAL A 160 -8.79 8.04 -8.49
N ILE A 161 -8.64 7.81 -7.19
CA ILE A 161 -7.70 8.52 -6.34
C ILE A 161 -6.66 7.53 -5.82
N VAL A 162 -5.41 7.70 -6.22
CA VAL A 162 -4.29 6.88 -5.73
C VAL A 162 -3.67 7.56 -4.52
N LEU A 163 -3.64 6.86 -3.39
CA LEU A 163 -3.04 7.31 -2.15
C LEU A 163 -1.59 6.87 -2.17
N ASP A 164 -0.68 7.81 -2.43
CA ASP A 164 0.69 7.46 -2.75
C ASP A 164 1.44 6.87 -1.54
N ARG A 165 2.34 5.94 -1.84
CA ARG A 165 3.14 5.18 -0.86
C ARG A 165 4.60 5.07 -1.31
N PRO A 166 5.57 4.95 -0.38
CA PRO A 166 6.97 4.86 -0.74
C PRO A 166 7.24 3.62 -1.59
N ASN A 167 8.12 3.76 -2.59
CA ASN A 167 8.82 2.61 -3.13
C ASN A 167 9.89 2.19 -2.11
N PRO A 168 9.86 0.97 -1.56
CA PRO A 168 10.77 0.58 -0.48
C PRO A 168 12.24 0.50 -0.93
N LEU A 169 12.50 0.36 -2.23
CA LEU A 169 13.83 0.37 -2.85
C LEU A 169 14.30 1.78 -3.23
N GLY A 170 13.50 2.79 -2.90
CA GLY A 170 13.68 4.18 -3.30
C GLY A 170 13.30 4.46 -4.75
N GLY A 171 13.42 5.73 -5.13
CA GLY A 171 13.13 6.23 -6.48
C GLY A 171 14.36 6.31 -7.39
N LEU A 172 15.54 5.89 -6.94
CA LEU A 172 16.76 5.95 -7.76
C LEU A 172 17.12 4.61 -8.39
N THR A 173 16.66 3.50 -7.83
CA THR A 173 16.94 2.14 -8.33
C THR A 173 16.07 1.85 -9.56
N VAL A 174 16.70 1.87 -10.73
CA VAL A 174 16.09 1.48 -12.01
C VAL A 174 16.99 0.44 -12.67
N ASP A 175 16.55 -0.82 -12.72
CA ASP A 175 17.40 -1.94 -13.10
C ASP A 175 16.62 -3.14 -13.68
N GLY A 176 17.34 -4.01 -14.40
CA GLY A 176 16.84 -5.23 -15.02
C GLY A 176 16.20 -5.02 -16.40
N PRO A 177 15.81 -6.13 -17.07
CA PRO A 177 15.32 -6.09 -18.43
C PRO A 177 13.98 -5.38 -18.56
N MET A 178 13.87 -4.52 -19.58
CA MET A 178 12.61 -3.89 -19.98
C MET A 178 11.59 -4.94 -20.46
N MET A 179 10.33 -4.78 -20.07
CA MET A 179 9.24 -5.62 -20.57
C MET A 179 8.99 -5.33 -22.06
N GLU A 180 8.99 -6.38 -22.88
CA GLU A 180 8.61 -6.32 -24.30
C GLU A 180 7.11 -6.59 -24.48
N ASP A 181 6.50 -5.99 -25.51
CA ASP A 181 5.05 -6.07 -25.76
C ASP A 181 4.52 -7.51 -25.84
N ARG A 182 5.30 -8.43 -26.43
CA ARG A 182 4.93 -9.85 -26.56
C ARG A 182 4.85 -10.62 -25.23
N PHE A 183 5.40 -10.07 -24.16
CA PHE A 183 5.43 -10.68 -22.82
C PHE A 183 4.52 -9.96 -21.81
N ILE A 184 3.81 -8.91 -22.24
CA ILE A 184 2.86 -8.19 -21.39
C ILE A 184 1.81 -9.17 -20.87
N SER A 185 1.63 -9.17 -19.56
CA SER A 185 0.71 -10.05 -18.84
C SER A 185 0.35 -9.46 -17.46
N PHE A 186 -0.38 -10.19 -16.63
CA PHE A 186 -0.73 -9.72 -15.29
C PHE A 186 0.48 -9.56 -14.35
N VAL A 187 1.62 -10.18 -14.65
CA VAL A 187 2.88 -10.00 -13.89
C VAL A 187 3.81 -8.97 -14.57
N GLY A 188 3.26 -8.12 -15.43
CA GLY A 188 3.97 -7.02 -16.09
C GLY A 188 3.08 -6.39 -17.15
N VAL A 189 2.32 -5.38 -16.73
CA VAL A 189 1.21 -4.78 -17.49
C VAL A 189 1.64 -3.68 -18.46
N ASP A 190 2.89 -3.24 -18.39
CA ASP A 190 3.44 -2.19 -19.24
C ASP A 190 4.97 -2.35 -19.40
N ASN A 191 5.56 -1.55 -20.30
CA ASN A 191 6.99 -1.54 -20.61
C ASN A 191 7.80 -0.91 -19.48
N LEU A 192 8.02 -1.68 -18.41
CA LEU A 192 8.81 -1.29 -17.24
C LEU A 192 10.04 -2.21 -17.09
N PRO A 193 11.16 -1.70 -16.53
CA PRO A 193 12.25 -2.55 -16.05
C PRO A 193 11.81 -3.36 -14.82
N MET A 194 12.64 -4.29 -14.34
CA MET A 194 12.30 -5.11 -13.15
C MET A 194 12.17 -4.23 -11.90
N ALA A 195 13.20 -3.44 -11.61
CA ALA A 195 13.15 -2.35 -10.64
C ALA A 195 12.77 -1.07 -11.37
N HIS A 196 11.59 -0.51 -11.08
CA HIS A 196 11.08 0.64 -11.83
C HIS A 196 11.34 2.00 -11.19
N GLY A 197 11.77 2.04 -9.92
CA GLY A 197 12.12 3.28 -9.22
C GLY A 197 10.98 4.30 -9.14
N MET A 198 9.73 3.85 -9.13
CA MET A 198 8.54 4.72 -9.09
C MET A 198 7.66 4.38 -7.89
N THR A 199 6.99 5.38 -7.33
CA THR A 199 5.92 5.18 -6.34
C THR A 199 4.65 4.65 -6.99
N ALA A 200 3.66 4.24 -6.20
CA ALA A 200 2.36 3.81 -6.72
C ALA A 200 1.66 4.96 -7.49
N GLY A 201 1.75 6.19 -7.00
CA GLY A 201 1.23 7.38 -7.66
C GLY A 201 1.95 7.72 -8.96
N GLU A 202 3.29 7.62 -8.99
CA GLU A 202 4.07 7.81 -10.21
C GLU A 202 3.76 6.73 -11.27
N LEU A 203 3.59 5.47 -10.83
CA LEU A 203 3.14 4.39 -11.70
C LEU A 203 1.72 4.61 -12.22
N ALA A 204 0.79 5.09 -11.39
CA ALA A 204 -0.55 5.46 -11.84
C ALA A 204 -0.49 6.47 -12.98
N LEU A 205 0.31 7.54 -12.84
CA LEU A 205 0.51 8.54 -13.89
C LEU A 205 1.15 7.93 -15.14
N PHE A 206 2.12 7.03 -14.96
CA PHE A 206 2.78 6.32 -16.07
C PHE A 206 1.78 5.49 -16.88
N PHE A 207 0.96 4.67 -16.21
CA PHE A 207 -0.09 3.87 -16.83
C PHE A 207 -1.16 4.76 -17.49
N ASN A 208 -1.49 5.89 -16.87
CA ASN A 208 -2.57 6.74 -17.35
C ASN A 208 -2.30 7.35 -18.74
N ARG A 209 -1.04 7.40 -19.18
CA ARG A 209 -0.65 7.80 -20.54
C ARG A 209 -1.38 7.02 -21.63
N LYS A 210 -1.67 5.74 -21.37
CA LYS A 210 -2.38 4.82 -22.30
C LYS A 210 -3.86 4.66 -21.92
N ILE A 211 -4.21 4.82 -20.64
CA ILE A 211 -5.55 4.50 -20.12
C ILE A 211 -6.53 5.67 -20.24
N GLY A 212 -6.11 6.90 -19.91
CA GLY A 212 -7.00 8.08 -19.91
C GLY A 212 -8.10 8.07 -18.85
N ALA A 213 -7.85 7.50 -17.68
CA ALA A 213 -8.76 7.57 -16.53
C ALA A 213 -8.80 8.99 -15.91
N ASP A 214 -9.93 9.33 -15.29
CA ASP A 214 -10.02 10.47 -14.37
C ASP A 214 -9.25 10.15 -13.08
N LEU A 215 -7.96 10.47 -13.11
CA LEU A 215 -6.98 10.11 -12.09
C LEU A 215 -6.59 11.33 -11.26
N THR A 216 -6.69 11.20 -9.95
CA THR A 216 -6.03 12.06 -8.97
C THR A 216 -5.00 11.26 -8.19
N VAL A 217 -3.80 11.81 -8.01
CA VAL A 217 -2.79 11.25 -7.10
C VAL A 217 -2.71 12.14 -5.87
N ILE A 218 -2.80 11.55 -4.68
CA ILE A 218 -2.56 12.24 -3.42
C ILE A 218 -1.11 11.96 -3.02
N PRO A 219 -0.20 12.92 -3.22
CA PRO A 219 1.22 12.69 -2.97
C PRO A 219 1.48 12.56 -1.48
N MET A 220 2.51 11.79 -1.15
CA MET A 220 3.10 11.82 0.20
C MET A 220 3.68 13.20 0.52
N LYS A 221 3.91 13.45 1.81
CA LYS A 221 4.69 14.61 2.26
C LYS A 221 5.99 14.12 2.91
N GLY A 222 7.12 14.69 2.48
CA GLY A 222 8.44 14.43 3.07
C GLY A 222 9.24 13.29 2.44
N TRP A 223 8.64 12.46 1.59
CA TRP A 223 9.38 11.46 0.82
C TRP A 223 10.19 12.12 -0.30
N THR A 224 11.43 11.67 -0.48
CA THR A 224 12.30 12.05 -1.58
C THR A 224 12.84 10.79 -2.25
N ARG A 225 13.24 10.90 -3.53
CA ARG A 225 13.60 9.72 -4.34
C ARG A 225 14.81 8.94 -3.80
N ASP A 226 15.69 9.58 -3.05
CA ASP A 226 16.85 8.96 -2.41
C ASP A 226 16.50 8.16 -1.14
N MET A 227 15.28 8.27 -0.60
CA MET A 227 14.85 7.50 0.55
C MET A 227 14.50 6.06 0.18
N VAL A 228 15.19 5.10 0.78
CA VAL A 228 14.70 3.72 0.89
C VAL A 228 13.75 3.60 2.09
N TRP A 229 13.09 2.45 2.27
CA TRP A 229 12.07 2.30 3.33
C TRP A 229 12.59 2.71 4.72
N GLN A 230 13.81 2.30 5.07
CA GLN A 230 14.44 2.56 6.36
C GLN A 230 14.56 4.07 6.67
N ASP A 231 14.71 4.92 5.64
CA ASP A 231 14.84 6.37 5.82
C ASP A 231 13.52 7.06 6.20
N THR A 232 12.39 6.43 5.86
CA THR A 232 11.04 6.99 6.05
C THR A 232 10.62 7.05 7.51
N GLY A 233 11.16 6.14 8.34
CA GLY A 233 10.71 5.93 9.72
C GLY A 233 9.34 5.24 9.86
N LEU A 234 8.78 4.72 8.76
CA LEU A 234 7.50 3.99 8.77
C LEU A 234 7.70 2.51 9.18
N PRO A 235 6.76 1.93 9.95
CA PRO A 235 6.79 0.50 10.23
C PRO A 235 6.53 -0.30 8.94
N TRP A 236 7.30 -1.38 8.73
CA TRP A 236 7.04 -2.30 7.63
C TRP A 236 5.91 -3.25 7.98
N VAL A 237 4.95 -3.40 7.07
CA VAL A 237 3.92 -4.45 7.12
C VAL A 237 4.23 -5.42 5.99
N GLY A 238 4.48 -6.69 6.32
CA GLY A 238 4.81 -7.71 5.33
C GLY A 238 3.75 -7.78 4.24
N THR A 239 4.14 -7.58 2.98
CA THR A 239 3.19 -7.33 1.88
C THR A 239 2.54 -8.61 1.36
N SER A 240 3.14 -9.77 1.62
CA SER A 240 2.62 -11.10 1.31
C SER A 240 3.28 -12.15 2.21
N PRO A 241 2.80 -13.41 2.25
CA PRO A 241 3.39 -14.45 3.10
C PRO A 241 4.89 -14.70 2.87
N ASN A 242 5.38 -14.44 1.65
CA ASN A 242 6.79 -14.62 1.28
C ASN A 242 7.62 -13.32 1.31
N ILE A 243 7.00 -12.18 1.65
CA ILE A 243 7.69 -10.89 1.85
C ILE A 243 7.35 -10.37 3.26
N PRO A 244 7.78 -11.07 4.32
CA PRO A 244 7.46 -10.70 5.70
C PRO A 244 8.23 -9.46 6.18
N ASP A 245 9.41 -9.19 5.62
CA ASP A 245 10.34 -8.16 6.08
C ASP A 245 11.02 -7.44 4.91
N LEU A 246 11.78 -6.40 5.23
CA LEU A 246 12.50 -5.59 4.24
C LEU A 246 13.59 -6.39 3.53
N ASP A 247 14.27 -7.31 4.22
CA ASP A 247 15.31 -8.14 3.61
C ASP A 247 14.73 -9.00 2.48
N SER A 248 13.52 -9.53 2.69
CA SER A 248 12.76 -10.25 1.66
C SER A 248 12.36 -9.34 0.48
N CYS A 249 12.06 -8.06 0.75
CA CYS A 249 11.78 -7.07 -0.29
C CYS A 249 13.02 -6.80 -1.16
N PHE A 250 14.19 -6.61 -0.56
CA PHE A 250 15.44 -6.42 -1.30
C PHE A 250 15.87 -7.70 -2.03
N GLY A 251 15.67 -8.87 -1.41
CA GLY A 251 16.00 -10.18 -2.01
C GLY A 251 15.07 -10.63 -3.14
N TYR A 252 13.90 -9.99 -3.30
CA TYR A 252 13.03 -10.22 -4.45
C TYR A 252 13.61 -9.66 -5.75
N MET A 253 14.48 -8.65 -5.65
CA MET A 253 15.01 -7.88 -6.77
C MET A 253 16.19 -8.55 -7.46
#